data_AF-A0A942ZD49-F1
#
_entry.id   AF-A0A942ZD49-F1
#
_cell.length_a   1.000
_cell.length_b   1.000
_cell.length_c   1.000
_cell.angle_alpha   90.00
_cell.angle_beta   90.00
_cell.angle_gamma   90.00
#
_symmetry.space_group_name_H-M   'P 1'
#
loop_
_entity.id
_entity.type
_entity.pdbx_description
1 polymer ?
#
loop_
_entity_poly.entity_id
_entity_poly.type
_entity_poly.pdbx_seq_one_letter_code
_entity_poly.pdbx_strand_id
1 'polypeptide(L)'
;MKDLKEIPYLSKDNAKVKIIELCNLKDRKLQFLGEGHEGFVFSDKNFVYKIFKPSHSQDKLYFNLNVISYALEKLKFTFHYPFKVTYNNTYLIIYYKYEKSREFTSASKEQFQTLLNEYYFANIVHLDLKPKNLRKFAGGGGLFLYAI
;
A
#
# COMPACT_ATOMS: atom_id res chain seq x y z
N MET A 1 -5.70 34.37 6.62
CA MET A 1 -6.08 33.36 5.62
C MET A 1 -4.81 32.59 5.28
N LYS A 2 -4.77 31.26 5.49
CA LYS A 2 -3.67 30.45 4.95
C LYS A 2 -3.96 30.30 3.46
N ASP A 3 -3.06 30.77 2.61
CA ASP A 3 -3.11 30.47 1.18
C ASP A 3 -3.13 28.94 1.03
N LEU A 4 -4.29 28.40 0.65
CA LEU A 4 -4.41 27.00 0.29
C LEU A 4 -3.62 26.84 -1.00
N LYS A 5 -2.36 26.40 -0.86
CA LYS A 5 -1.53 26.01 -2.01
C LYS A 5 -2.36 25.06 -2.87
N GLU A 6 -2.43 25.38 -4.15
CA GLU A 6 -3.15 24.59 -5.14
C GLU A 6 -2.65 23.13 -5.09
N ILE A 7 -3.58 22.18 -5.04
CA ILE A 7 -3.23 20.76 -5.00
C ILE A 7 -2.81 20.33 -6.41
N PRO A 8 -1.57 19.86 -6.61
CA PRO A 8 -1.12 19.49 -7.93
C PRO A 8 -1.88 18.26 -8.44
N TYR A 9 -2.38 18.35 -9.68
CA TYR A 9 -2.94 17.20 -10.37
C TYR A 9 -1.86 16.14 -10.64
N LEU A 10 -2.20 14.87 -10.40
CA LEU A 10 -1.31 13.73 -10.65
C LEU A 10 -1.93 12.80 -11.69
N SER A 11 -1.37 12.80 -12.90
CA SER A 11 -1.71 11.81 -13.94
C SER A 11 -1.00 10.47 -13.69
N LYS A 12 -1.49 9.40 -14.32
CA LYS A 12 -0.86 8.07 -14.28
C LYS A 12 0.61 8.09 -14.75
N ASP A 13 0.91 8.81 -15.83
CA ASP A 13 2.27 8.85 -16.37
C ASP A 13 3.21 9.65 -15.45
N ASN A 14 2.72 10.77 -14.89
CA ASN A 14 3.46 11.54 -13.89
C ASN A 14 3.66 10.72 -12.60
N ALA A 15 2.66 9.95 -12.17
CA ALA A 15 2.75 9.04 -11.03
C ALA A 15 3.89 8.02 -11.19
N LYS A 16 4.02 7.42 -12.37
CA LYS A 16 5.12 6.51 -12.69
C LYS A 16 6.48 7.19 -12.57
N VAL A 17 6.63 8.39 -13.14
CA VAL A 17 7.88 9.19 -13.07
C VAL A 17 8.24 9.49 -11.61
N LYS A 18 7.27 9.96 -10.81
CA LYS A 18 7.52 10.31 -9.40
C LYS A 18 7.91 9.11 -8.55
N ILE A 19 7.37 7.92 -8.81
CA ILE A 19 7.82 6.69 -8.15
C ILE A 19 9.29 6.40 -8.49
N ILE A 20 9.68 6.49 -9.76
CA ILE A 20 11.06 6.23 -10.18
C ILE A 20 12.03 7.20 -9.51
N GLU A 21 11.69 8.50 -9.50
CA GLU A 21 12.50 9.55 -8.87
C GLU A 21 12.63 9.35 -7.35
N LEU A 22 11.50 9.24 -6.64
CA LEU A 22 11.48 9.25 -5.18
C LEU A 22 11.92 7.93 -4.54
N CYS A 23 11.76 6.81 -5.25
CA CYS A 23 12.23 5.51 -4.79
C CYS A 23 13.60 5.12 -5.40
N ASN A 24 14.27 6.03 -6.13
CA ASN A 24 15.59 5.83 -6.75
C ASN A 24 15.67 4.54 -7.60
N LEU A 25 14.65 4.30 -8.44
CA LEU A 25 14.49 3.05 -9.19
C LEU A 25 15.13 3.12 -10.57
N LYS A 26 16.37 3.59 -10.68
CA LYS A 26 17.07 3.76 -11.97
C LYS A 26 16.91 2.50 -12.83
N ASP A 27 16.46 2.71 -14.07
CA ASP A 27 16.26 1.68 -15.10
C ASP A 27 15.17 0.62 -14.85
N ARG A 28 14.35 0.75 -13.80
CA ARG A 28 13.26 -0.20 -13.55
C ARG A 28 12.03 0.04 -14.43
N LYS A 29 11.56 -1.02 -15.07
CA LYS A 29 10.29 -1.02 -15.81
C LYS A 29 9.12 -1.23 -14.85
N LEU A 30 8.42 -0.15 -14.54
CA LEU A 30 7.17 -0.19 -13.79
C LEU A 30 6.00 -0.58 -14.70
N GLN A 31 5.33 -1.67 -14.34
CA GLN A 31 4.05 -2.13 -14.89
C GLN A 31 2.90 -1.55 -14.05
N PHE A 32 1.89 -0.99 -14.71
CA PHE A 32 0.68 -0.53 -14.05
C PHE A 32 -0.17 -1.71 -13.58
N LEU A 33 -0.62 -1.66 -12.32
CA LEU A 33 -1.46 -2.69 -11.71
C LEU A 33 -2.90 -2.23 -11.49
N GLY A 34 -3.13 -0.94 -11.26
CA GLY A 34 -4.47 -0.41 -11.06
C GLY A 34 -4.51 1.03 -10.57
N GLU A 35 -5.70 1.61 -10.64
CA GLU A 35 -6.02 2.94 -10.11
C GLU A 35 -7.19 2.80 -9.14
N GLY A 36 -7.07 3.47 -8.00
CA GLY A 36 -8.16 3.68 -7.06
C GLY A 36 -8.47 5.17 -6.93
N HIS A 37 -9.51 5.46 -6.15
CA HIS A 37 -9.85 6.85 -5.81
C HIS A 37 -8.63 7.60 -5.22
N GLU A 38 -7.85 6.92 -4.39
CA GLU A 38 -6.74 7.52 -3.65
C GLU A 38 -5.44 7.64 -4.43
N GLY A 39 -5.26 6.93 -5.55
CA GLY A 39 -3.92 6.80 -6.12
C GLY A 39 -3.75 5.76 -7.22
N PHE A 40 -2.50 5.59 -7.62
CA PHE A 40 -2.08 4.68 -8.68
C PHE A 40 -1.12 3.62 -8.12
N VAL A 41 -1.23 2.40 -8.65
CA VAL A 41 -0.42 1.26 -8.21
C VAL A 41 0.41 0.72 -9.37
N PHE A 42 1.70 0.54 -9.13
CA PHE A 42 2.67 0.01 -10.07
C PHE A 42 3.48 -1.12 -9.45
N SER A 43 4.13 -1.93 -10.27
CA SER A 43 5.07 -2.95 -9.82
C SER A 43 6.24 -3.09 -10.79
N ASP A 44 7.42 -3.36 -10.27
CA ASP A 44 8.61 -3.79 -11.05
C ASP A 44 8.83 -5.31 -10.98
N LYS A 45 7.84 -6.05 -10.48
CA LYS A 45 7.85 -7.49 -10.14
C LYS A 45 8.71 -7.88 -8.93
N ASN A 46 9.44 -6.96 -8.33
CA ASN A 46 10.12 -7.15 -7.04
C ASN A 46 9.37 -6.45 -5.90
N PHE A 47 8.80 -5.28 -6.17
CA PHE A 47 8.02 -4.46 -5.26
C PHE A 47 6.76 -3.93 -5.94
N VAL A 48 5.73 -3.69 -5.13
CA VAL A 48 4.55 -2.91 -5.46
C VAL A 48 4.74 -1.50 -4.90
N TYR A 49 4.37 -0.49 -5.67
CA TYR A 49 4.42 0.92 -5.30
C TYR A 49 3.02 1.52 -5.46
N LYS A 50 2.44 2.06 -4.39
CA LYS A 50 1.22 2.87 -4.43
C LYS A 50 1.61 4.32 -4.18
N ILE A 51 1.34 5.19 -5.15
CA ILE A 51 1.47 6.63 -5.00
C ILE A 51 0.08 7.24 -4.80
N PHE A 52 -0.07 8.03 -3.74
CA PHE A 52 -1.32 8.70 -3.40
C PHE A 52 -1.46 10.01 -4.17
N LYS A 53 -2.66 10.28 -4.69
CA LYS A 53 -3.01 11.58 -5.28
C LYS A 53 -2.81 12.68 -4.24
N PRO A 54 -2.18 13.81 -4.60
CA PRO A 54 -1.93 14.89 -3.65
C PRO A 54 -3.19 15.37 -2.94
N SER A 55 -3.12 15.67 -1.64
CA SER A 55 -4.26 16.21 -0.88
C SER A 55 -3.83 17.09 0.30
N HIS A 56 -4.71 17.96 0.78
CA HIS A 56 -4.44 18.79 1.97
C HIS A 56 -4.22 17.97 3.26
N SER A 57 -4.71 16.73 3.31
CA SER A 57 -4.58 15.84 4.47
C SER A 57 -3.40 14.87 4.35
N GLN A 58 -2.48 15.10 3.40
CA GLN A 58 -1.46 14.11 3.08
C GLN A 58 -0.42 13.94 4.18
N ASP A 59 -0.06 14.99 4.91
CA ASP A 59 0.79 14.90 6.11
C ASP A 59 0.18 13.96 7.15
N LYS A 60 -1.12 14.09 7.41
CA LYS A 60 -1.84 13.23 8.36
C LYS A 60 -1.81 11.77 7.91
N LEU A 61 -2.00 11.52 6.62
CA LEU A 61 -1.91 10.17 6.05
C LEU A 61 -0.49 9.61 6.17
N TYR A 62 0.54 10.42 5.90
CA TYR A 62 1.94 10.05 6.07
C TYR A 62 2.26 9.62 7.50
N PHE A 63 1.85 10.41 8.50
CA PHE A 63 2.07 10.07 9.91
C PHE A 63 1.39 8.76 10.29
N ASN A 64 0.13 8.58 9.89
CA ASN A 64 -0.62 7.33 10.15
C ASN A 64 0.08 6.12 9.51
N LEU A 65 0.45 6.21 8.24
CA LEU A 65 1.10 5.13 7.51
C LEU A 65 2.48 4.79 8.07
N ASN A 66 3.23 5.79 8.54
CA ASN A 66 4.53 5.55 9.19
C ASN A 66 4.40 4.76 10.49
N VAL A 67 3.43 5.10 11.34
CA VAL A 67 3.18 4.38 12.60
C VAL A 67 2.80 2.92 12.30
N ILE A 68 1.91 2.71 11.32
CA ILE A 68 1.50 1.38 10.89
C ILE A 68 2.69 0.60 10.32
N SER A 69 3.45 1.20 9.41
CA SER A 69 4.67 0.62 8.82
C SER A 69 5.64 0.14 9.91
N TYR A 70 5.94 1.00 10.89
CA TYR A 70 6.83 0.68 11.99
C TYR A 70 6.32 -0.50 12.83
N ALA A 71 5.02 -0.52 13.15
CA ALA A 71 4.41 -1.62 13.89
C ALA A 71 4.54 -2.95 13.11
N LEU A 72 4.24 -2.94 11.82
CA LEU A 72 4.34 -4.11 10.95
C LEU A 72 5.78 -4.60 10.76
N GLU A 73 6.79 -3.72 10.77
CA GLU A 73 8.20 -4.13 10.70
C GLU A 73 8.67 -4.86 11.96
N LYS A 74 8.10 -4.53 13.13
CA LYS A 74 8.49 -5.14 14.41
C LYS A 74 7.79 -6.47 14.67
N LEU A 75 6.61 -6.66 14.11
CA LEU A 75 5.78 -7.84 14.31
C LEU A 75 6.05 -8.86 13.21
N LYS A 76 6.41 -10.10 13.58
CA LYS A 76 6.60 -11.19 12.61
C LYS A 76 5.25 -11.78 12.22
N PHE A 77 4.67 -11.23 11.17
CA PHE A 77 3.38 -11.66 10.64
C PHE A 77 3.50 -12.65 9.48
N THR A 78 2.49 -13.51 9.36
CA THR A 78 2.37 -14.53 8.32
C THR A 78 1.75 -13.96 7.06
N PHE A 79 0.80 -13.02 7.20
CA PHE A 79 -0.05 -12.55 6.10
C PHE A 79 0.24 -11.10 5.70
N HIS A 80 0.85 -10.31 6.58
CA HIS A 80 1.28 -8.95 6.26
C HIS A 80 2.76 -8.86 5.97
N TYR A 81 3.05 -8.23 4.84
CA TYR A 81 4.38 -7.74 4.56
C TYR A 81 4.50 -6.32 5.09
N PRO A 82 5.58 -6.01 5.82
CA PRO A 82 5.89 -4.63 6.11
C PRO A 82 6.02 -3.84 4.81
N PHE A 83 5.52 -2.62 4.82
CA PHE A 83 5.69 -1.66 3.73
C PHE A 83 6.56 -0.52 4.22
N LYS A 84 7.23 0.14 3.28
CA LYS A 84 8.00 1.35 3.54
C LYS A 84 7.24 2.56 3.05
N VAL A 85 7.53 3.71 3.66
CA VAL A 85 6.88 4.99 3.35
C VAL A 85 7.94 5.98 2.84
N THR A 86 7.67 6.60 1.70
CA THR A 86 8.47 7.69 1.13
C THR A 86 7.57 8.92 0.99
N TYR A 87 8.03 10.07 1.48
CA TYR A 87 7.28 11.32 1.44
C TYR A 87 8.18 12.53 1.23
N ASN A 88 7.77 13.48 0.39
CA ASN A 88 8.50 14.71 0.12
C ASN A 88 7.62 15.98 0.20
N ASN A 89 6.66 16.01 1.13
CA ASN A 89 5.65 17.05 1.32
C ASN A 89 4.55 17.11 0.25
N THR A 90 4.81 16.63 -0.97
CA THR A 90 3.80 16.62 -2.05
C THR A 90 3.35 15.21 -2.42
N TYR A 91 4.27 14.27 -2.52
CA TYR A 91 3.98 12.92 -2.98
C TYR A 91 4.26 11.92 -1.87
N LEU A 92 3.22 11.17 -1.52
CA LEU A 92 3.29 10.05 -0.58
C LEU A 92 3.27 8.76 -1.37
N ILE A 93 4.25 7.89 -1.09
CA ILE A 93 4.38 6.59 -1.70
C ILE A 93 4.51 5.56 -0.58
N ILE A 94 3.77 4.47 -0.69
CA ILE A 94 4.09 3.24 0.03
C ILE A 94 4.59 2.19 -0.93
N TYR A 95 5.50 1.35 -0.47
CA TYR A 95 5.96 0.21 -1.25
C TYR A 95 6.27 -1.00 -0.39
N TYR A 96 5.96 -2.18 -0.92
CA TYR A 96 6.12 -3.46 -0.24
C TYR A 96 6.51 -4.54 -1.25
N LYS A 97 7.05 -5.65 -0.76
CA LYS A 97 7.50 -6.75 -1.60
C LYS A 97 6.37 -7.23 -2.51
N TYR A 98 6.67 -7.38 -3.80
CA TYR A 98 5.72 -7.94 -4.75
C TYR A 98 5.60 -9.44 -4.53
N GLU A 99 4.38 -9.89 -4.30
CA GLU A 99 4.05 -11.30 -4.26
C GLU A 99 2.94 -11.58 -5.26
N LYS A 100 3.13 -12.62 -6.06
CA LYS A 100 2.12 -13.04 -7.02
C LYS A 100 0.87 -13.49 -6.26
N SER A 101 -0.24 -12.84 -6.53
CA SER A 101 -1.52 -13.11 -5.88
C SER A 101 -2.66 -13.14 -6.89
N ARG A 102 -3.77 -13.74 -6.49
CA ARG A 102 -5.04 -13.78 -7.22
C ARG A 102 -6.15 -13.13 -6.41
N GLU A 103 -7.25 -12.84 -7.08
CA GLU A 103 -8.47 -12.36 -6.43
C GLU A 103 -8.90 -13.32 -5.32
N PHE A 104 -9.41 -12.75 -4.24
CA PHE A 104 -9.94 -13.53 -3.15
C PHE A 104 -11.25 -14.18 -3.58
N THR A 105 -11.29 -15.50 -3.49
CA THR A 105 -12.51 -16.30 -3.67
C THR A 105 -13.01 -16.84 -2.34
N SER A 106 -12.10 -17.48 -1.58
CA SER A 106 -12.39 -18.04 -0.27
C SER A 106 -11.11 -18.28 0.55
N ALA A 107 -11.30 -18.39 1.85
CA ALA A 107 -10.30 -18.77 2.84
C ALA A 107 -10.91 -19.66 3.92
N SER A 108 -10.07 -20.44 4.59
CA SER A 108 -10.50 -21.20 5.77
C SER A 108 -10.74 -20.27 6.96
N LYS A 109 -11.43 -20.77 7.98
CA LYS A 109 -11.65 -20.05 9.24
C LYS A 109 -10.32 -19.67 9.89
N GLU A 110 -9.35 -20.58 9.88
CA GLU A 110 -8.02 -20.39 10.47
C GLU A 110 -7.27 -19.27 9.75
N GLN A 111 -7.37 -19.20 8.42
CA GLN A 111 -6.76 -18.11 7.65
C GLN A 111 -7.38 -16.75 8.02
N PHE A 112 -8.69 -16.67 8.20
CA PHE A 112 -9.32 -15.44 8.67
C PHE A 112 -8.93 -15.09 10.11
N GLN A 113 -8.92 -16.07 11.01
CA GLN A 113 -8.52 -15.86 12.40
C GLN A 113 -7.08 -15.36 12.50
N THR A 114 -6.16 -15.97 11.77
CA THR A 114 -4.76 -15.51 11.72
C THR A 114 -4.68 -14.08 11.19
N LEU A 115 -5.36 -13.75 10.10
CA LEU A 115 -5.39 -12.38 9.55
C LEU A 115 -5.89 -11.35 10.58
N LEU A 116 -7.02 -11.64 11.22
CA LEU A 116 -7.63 -10.75 12.21
C LEU A 116 -6.78 -10.61 13.48
N ASN A 117 -6.14 -11.70 13.92
CA ASN A 117 -5.23 -11.68 15.06
C ASN A 117 -4.01 -10.79 14.78
N GLU A 118 -3.43 -10.85 13.59
CA GLU A 118 -2.33 -9.96 13.20
C GLU A 118 -2.75 -8.49 13.33
N TYR A 119 -3.93 -8.12 12.83
CA TYR A 119 -4.44 -6.76 12.97
C TYR A 119 -4.68 -6.35 14.42
N TYR A 120 -5.27 -7.25 15.21
CA TYR A 120 -5.50 -7.01 16.62
C TYR A 120 -4.20 -6.73 17.36
N PHE A 121 -3.17 -7.55 17.18
CA PHE A 121 -1.87 -7.35 17.83
C PHE A 121 -1.10 -6.14 17.30
N ALA A 122 -1.34 -5.74 16.06
CA ALA A 122 -0.81 -4.49 15.49
C ALA A 122 -1.59 -3.24 15.92
N ASN A 123 -2.69 -3.38 16.67
CA ASN A 123 -3.65 -2.32 16.96
C ASN A 123 -4.18 -1.62 15.69
N ILE A 124 -4.37 -2.39 14.61
CA ILE A 124 -4.91 -1.92 13.34
C ILE A 124 -6.38 -2.32 13.25
N VAL A 125 -7.24 -1.35 12.92
CA VAL A 125 -8.66 -1.62 12.64
C VAL A 125 -8.93 -1.39 11.15
N HIS A 126 -9.26 -2.47 10.43
CA HIS A 126 -9.69 -2.37 9.04
C HIS A 126 -11.16 -2.02 8.94
N LEU A 127 -11.45 -0.80 8.47
CA LEU A 127 -12.82 -0.30 8.29
C LEU A 127 -13.48 -0.75 6.97
N ASP A 128 -12.72 -1.39 6.07
CA ASP A 128 -13.19 -1.79 4.74
C ASP A 128 -12.78 -3.23 4.37
N LEU A 129 -12.92 -4.16 5.33
CA LEU A 129 -12.64 -5.58 5.12
C LEU A 129 -13.76 -6.24 4.30
N LYS A 130 -13.54 -6.37 2.99
CA LYS A 130 -14.48 -7.01 2.05
C LYS A 130 -13.73 -7.81 0.97
N PRO A 131 -14.36 -8.81 0.33
CA PRO A 131 -13.70 -9.70 -0.64
C PRO A 131 -12.86 -8.97 -1.70
N LYS A 132 -13.37 -7.87 -2.25
CA LYS A 132 -12.64 -7.12 -3.29
C LYS A 132 -11.33 -6.50 -2.83
N ASN A 133 -11.13 -6.28 -1.53
CA ASN A 133 -9.91 -5.73 -0.94
C ASN A 133 -8.93 -6.81 -0.46
N LEU A 134 -9.33 -8.08 -0.55
CA LEU A 134 -8.52 -9.23 -0.17
C LEU A 134 -7.89 -9.89 -1.41
N ARG A 135 -6.69 -10.43 -1.22
CA ARG A 135 -5.97 -11.22 -2.22
C ARG A 135 -5.49 -12.50 -1.58
N LYS A 136 -5.35 -13.55 -2.39
CA LYS A 136 -4.77 -14.84 -1.98
C LYS A 136 -3.41 -15.01 -2.65
N PHE A 137 -2.37 -15.28 -1.87
CA PHE A 137 -1.05 -15.56 -2.45
C PHE A 137 -1.09 -16.81 -3.32
N ALA A 138 -0.39 -16.79 -4.46
CA ALA A 138 -0.40 -17.89 -5.41
C ALA A 138 0.20 -19.18 -4.82
N GLY A 139 1.13 -19.06 -3.85
CA GLY A 139 1.70 -20.19 -3.12
C GLY A 139 0.77 -20.84 -2.09
N GLY A 140 -0.51 -20.43 -2.01
CA GLY A 140 -1.53 -21.09 -1.21
C GLY A 140 -1.57 -20.74 0.28
N GLY A 141 -0.53 -20.09 0.82
CA GLY A 141 -0.39 -19.91 2.28
C GLY A 141 -1.25 -18.82 2.93
N GLY A 142 -1.45 -17.67 2.28
CA GLY A 142 -1.95 -16.49 3.01
C GLY A 142 -2.90 -15.54 2.29
N LEU A 143 -3.51 -14.69 3.11
CA LEU A 143 -4.38 -13.59 2.73
C LEU A 143 -3.62 -12.28 2.81
N PHE A 144 -3.94 -11.32 1.95
CA PHE A 144 -3.33 -10.00 2.00
C PHE A 144 -4.36 -8.93 1.64
N LEU A 145 -4.36 -7.84 2.40
CA LEU A 145 -5.15 -6.65 2.13
C LEU A 145 -4.27 -5.66 1.36
N TYR A 146 -4.64 -5.36 0.12
CA TYR A 146 -3.86 -4.43 -0.73
C TYR A 146 -4.28 -2.96 -0.57
N ALA A 147 -5.34 -2.71 0.19
CA ALA A 147 -5.82 -1.38 0.54
C ALA A 147 -5.36 -1.04 1.96
N ILE A 148 -4.22 -0.35 2.04
CA ILE A 148 -3.88 0.52 3.17
C ILE A 148 -4.16 1.95 2.75
#